data_AF-A0AAU6DEF1-F1
#
_entry.id   AF-A0AAU6DEF1-F1
#
_cell.length_a   1.000
_cell.length_b   1.000
_cell.length_c   1.000
_cell.angle_alpha   90.00
_cell.angle_beta   90.00
_cell.angle_gamma   90.00
#
_symmetry.space_group_name_H-M   'P 1'
#
loop_
_entity.id
_entity.type
_entity.pdbx_description
1 polymer ?
#
loop_
_entity_poly.entity_id
_entity_poly.type
_entity_poly.pdbx_seq_one_letter_code
_entity_poly.pdbx_strand_id
1 'polypeptide(L)' 'MTAVAVEIAPIRPPSEPDEEVILIEDVDAFATATASGCGDDNPYN' A
#
# COMPACT_ATOMS: atom_id res chain seq x y z
N MET A 1 9.91 -37.49 -32.77
CA MET A 1 9.81 -36.62 -31.59
C MET A 1 8.33 -36.31 -31.40
N THR A 2 7.76 -36.61 -30.24
CA THR A 2 6.34 -36.37 -29.92
C THR A 2 6.22 -35.10 -29.08
N ALA A 3 5.41 -34.14 -29.53
CA ALA A 3 5.15 -32.90 -28.80
C ALA A 3 4.09 -33.15 -27.72
N VAL A 4 4.34 -32.68 -26.50
CA VAL A 4 3.41 -32.74 -25.36
C VAL A 4 2.99 -31.30 -25.05
N ALA A 5 1.68 -31.05 -25.02
CA ALA A 5 1.14 -29.77 -24.58
C ALA A 5 0.97 -29.80 -23.04
N VAL A 6 1.50 -28.77 -22.36
CA VAL A 6 1.35 -28.58 -20.91
C VAL A 6 0.49 -27.35 -20.69
N GLU A 7 -0.56 -27.50 -19.90
CA GLU A 7 -1.38 -26.37 -19.48
C GLU A 7 -0.66 -25.60 -18.37
N ILE A 8 -0.35 -24.33 -18.62
CA ILE A 8 0.28 -23.44 -17.65
C ILE A 8 -0.83 -22.58 -17.04
N ALA A 9 -1.26 -22.94 -15.84
CA ALA A 9 -2.18 -22.10 -15.08
C ALA A 9 -1.43 -20.92 -14.44
N PRO A 10 -2.03 -19.72 -14.35
CA PRO A 10 -1.47 -18.62 -13.58
C PRO A 10 -1.38 -19.00 -12.10
N ILE A 11 -0.18 -19.00 -11.53
CA ILE A 11 0.01 -19.16 -10.09
C ILE A 11 -0.41 -17.85 -9.43
N ARG A 12 -1.47 -17.85 -8.61
CA ARG A 12 -1.76 -16.70 -7.76
C ARG A 12 -0.70 -16.64 -6.66
N PRO A 13 -0.02 -15.50 -6.45
CA PRO A 13 0.81 -15.33 -5.28
C PRO A 13 -0.07 -15.49 -4.02
N PRO A 14 0.47 -16.03 -2.91
CA PRO A 14 -0.22 -15.98 -1.64
C PRO A 14 -0.53 -14.51 -1.31
N SER A 15 -1.75 -14.23 -0.85
CA SER A 15 -2.08 -12.90 -0.31
C SER A 15 -1.14 -12.62 0.85
N GLU A 16 -0.51 -11.45 0.85
CA GLU A 16 0.19 -10.94 2.03
C GLU A 16 -0.79 -10.93 3.22
N PRO A 17 -0.34 -11.23 4.45
CA PRO A 17 -1.21 -11.12 5.61
C PRO A 17 -1.74 -9.69 5.64
N ASP A 18 -3.06 -9.54 5.79
CA ASP A 18 -3.72 -8.25 5.80
C ASP A 18 -2.98 -7.32 6.77
N GLU A 19 -2.30 -6.30 6.23
CA GLU A 19 -1.77 -5.23 7.06
C GLU A 19 -2.95 -4.66 7.86
N GLU A 20 -2.78 -4.52 9.17
CA GLU A 20 -3.85 -4.09 10.07
C GLU A 20 -4.42 -2.74 9.59
N VAL A 21 -5.58 -2.79 8.91
CA VAL A 21 -6.23 -1.59 8.38
C VAL A 21 -6.89 -0.86 9.54
N ILE A 22 -6.21 0.16 10.04
CA ILE A 22 -6.76 1.03 11.08
C ILE A 22 -7.65 2.08 10.40
N LEU A 23 -8.97 1.96 10.59
CA LEU A 23 -9.93 2.97 10.17
C LEU A 23 -9.88 4.14 11.15
N ILE A 24 -9.40 5.29 10.68
CA ILE A 24 -9.39 6.53 11.46
C ILE A 24 -10.75 7.21 11.27
N GLU A 25 -11.52 7.33 12.35
CA GLU A 25 -12.84 7.98 12.33
C GLU A 25 -12.77 9.49 12.01
N ASP A 26 -11.66 10.14 12.37
CA ASP A 26 -11.41 11.56 12.14
C ASP A 26 -9.96 11.80 11.65
N VAL A 27 -9.82 11.90 10.33
CA VAL A 27 -8.54 12.12 9.66
C VAL A 27 -7.97 13.50 9.99
N ASP A 28 -8.83 14.50 10.16
CA ASP A 28 -8.41 15.88 10.39
C ASP A 28 -7.84 16.05 11.81
N ALA A 29 -8.47 15.43 12.81
CA ALA A 29 -7.94 15.39 14.18
C ALA A 29 -6.57 14.70 14.23
N PHE A 30 -6.40 13.59 13.50
CA PHE A 30 -5.13 12.88 13.42
C PHE A 30 -4.04 13.68 12.67
N ALA A 31 -4.39 14.32 11.57
CA ALA A 31 -3.48 15.16 10.80
C ALA A 31 -3.05 16.41 11.59
N THR A 32 -3.97 17.01 12.35
CA THR A 32 -3.67 18.18 13.19
C THR A 32 -2.75 17.82 14.36
N ALA A 33 -2.93 16.64 14.97
CA ALA A 33 -2.05 16.14 16.03
C ALA A 33 -0.62 15.86 15.54
N THR A 34 -0.48 15.48 14.27
CA THR A 34 0.81 15.21 13.61
C THR A 34 1.41 16.44 12.92
N ALA A 35 0.68 17.56 12.83
CA ALA A 35 1.11 18.81 12.21
C ALA A 35 2.18 19.60 13.01
N SER A 36 2.92 18.95 13.91
CA SER A 36 4.10 19.53 14.54
C SER A 36 5.28 19.43 13.59
N GLY A 37 5.31 20.31 12.58
CA GLY A 37 6.52 20.68 11.85
C GLY A 37 6.93 19.75 10.70
N CYS A 38 6.14 19.71 9.64
CA CYS A 38 6.76 19.83 8.32
C CYS A 38 6.80 21.32 8.03
N GLY A 39 7.90 21.96 8.47
CA GLY A 39 8.24 23.29 7.98
C GLY A 39 8.21 23.25 6.47
N ASP A 40 7.70 24.31 5.86
CA ASP A 40 7.65 24.46 4.42
C ASP A 40 9.08 24.43 3.86
N ASP A 41 9.59 23.23 3.61
CA ASP A 41 10.87 22.94 2.97
C ASP A 41 10.79 23.17 1.45
N ASN A 42 9.78 23.90 0.98
CA ASN A 42 9.70 24.31 -0.41
C ASN A 42 10.75 25.40 -0.68
N PRO A 43 11.80 25.12 -1.46
CA PRO A 43 12.83 26.12 -1.77
C PRO A 43 12.33 27.22 -2.72
N TYR A 44 11.04 27.20 -3.08
CA TYR A 44 10.39 28.11 -4.02
C TYR A 44 9.18 28.85 -3.43
N ASN A 45 8.94 28.80 -2.10
CA ASN A 45 7.95 29.69 -1.45
C ASN A 45 8.57 31.04 -1.09
#